data_AF-A0A7W8E566-F1
#
_entry.id   AF-A0A7W8E566-F1
#
_cell.length_a   1.000
_cell.length_b   1.000
_cell.length_c   1.000
_cell.angle_alpha   90.00
_cell.angle_beta   90.00
_cell.angle_gamma   90.00
#
_symmetry.space_group_name_H-M   'P 1'
#
loop_
_entity.id
_entity.type
_entity.pdbx_description
1 polymer ?
#
loop_
_entity_poly.entity_id
_entity_poly.type
_entity_poly.pdbx_seq_one_letter_code
_entity_poly.pdbx_strand_id
1 'polypeptide(L)' 'MAELSYVTLNEPMRSVQQKSSVLMLLHGVGSNERNMLPLGNGADPRLGVISVRGPLTLGTNAYGWFQVSFAASGPHD' A
#
# COMPACT_ATOMS: atom_id res chain seq x y z
N MET A 1 18.62 -2.12 6.04
CA MET A 1 17.17 -2.05 6.33
C MET A 1 16.49 -1.55 5.07
N ALA A 2 15.42 -2.19 4.60
CA ALA A 2 14.70 -1.71 3.42
C ALA A 2 13.85 -0.49 3.81
N GLU A 3 13.96 0.60 3.05
CA GLU A 3 13.10 1.78 3.21
C GLU A 3 11.76 1.50 2.53
N LEU A 4 10.66 1.74 3.25
CA LEU A 4 9.30 1.60 2.71
C LEU A 4 8.81 2.97 2.24
N SER A 5 8.52 3.11 0.96
CA SER A 5 7.82 4.29 0.43
C SER A 5 6.31 4.17 0.64
N TYR A 6 5.65 5.26 1.02
CA TYR A 6 4.20 5.30 1.20
C TYR A 6 3.61 6.64 0.78
N VAL A 7 2.30 6.66 0.54
CA VAL A 7 1.48 7.86 0.29
C VAL A 7 0.32 7.88 1.29
N THR A 8 0.07 9.02 1.91
CA THR A 8 -1.08 9.25 2.79
C THR A 8 -2.18 9.99 2.05
N LEU A 9 -3.43 9.55 2.19
CA LEU A 9 -4.60 10.24 1.64
C LEU A 9 -5.25 11.19 2.63
N ASN A 10 -5.24 10.82 3.91
CA ASN A 10 -5.69 11.64 5.01
C ASN A 10 -4.52 11.78 5.99
N GLU A 11 -4.20 13.01 6.40
CA GLU A 11 -3.37 13.20 7.59
C GLU A 11 -4.06 12.47 8.76
N PRO A 12 -3.37 11.62 9.53
CA PRO A 12 -3.98 11.02 10.71
C PRO A 12 -4.52 12.16 11.58
N MET A 13 -5.79 12.09 11.96
CA MET A 13 -6.41 13.12 12.80
C MET A 13 -5.56 13.29 14.06
N ARG A 14 -4.73 14.33 14.11
CA ARG A 14 -3.86 14.65 15.25
C ARG A 14 -4.71 15.25 16.36
N SER A 15 -5.50 14.41 17.01
CA SER A 15 -5.89 14.64 18.40
C SER A 15 -5.00 13.74 19.25
N VAL A 16 -4.10 14.34 20.02
CA VAL A 16 -3.19 13.65 20.95
C VAL A 16 -3.97 12.82 22.00
N GLN A 17 -5.29 13.03 22.10
CA GLN A 17 -6.19 12.34 23.04
C GLN A 17 -6.97 11.15 22.45
N GLN A 18 -6.96 10.86 21.15
CA GLN A 18 -7.77 9.77 20.58
C GLN A 18 -6.93 8.76 19.76
N LYS A 19 -7.06 7.48 20.09
CA LYS A 19 -6.55 6.37 19.25
C LYS A 19 -7.25 6.44 17.89
N SER A 20 -6.51 6.80 16.85
CA SER A 20 -7.00 6.77 15.46
C SER A 20 -6.73 5.40 14.85
N SER A 21 -7.77 4.76 14.31
CA SER A 21 -7.61 3.56 13.50
C SER A 21 -7.00 3.91 12.13
N VAL A 22 -6.14 3.04 11.62
CA VAL A 22 -5.47 3.22 10.32
C VAL A 22 -5.89 2.10 9.37
N LEU A 23 -6.25 2.48 8.15
CA LEU A 23 -6.41 1.57 7.01
C LEU A 23 -5.13 1.59 6.19
N MET A 24 -4.45 0.44 6.12
CA MET A 24 -3.29 0.23 5.27
C MET A 24 -3.72 -0.47 3.98
N LEU A 25 -3.39 0.15 2.83
CA LEU A 25 -3.68 -0.39 1.52
C LEU A 25 -2.39 -0.93 0.89
N LEU A 26 -2.40 -2.21 0.53
CA LEU A 26 -1.29 -2.92 -0.10
C LEU A 26 -1.68 -3.31 -1.51
N HIS A 27 -0.89 -2.90 -2.50
CA HIS A 27 -1.15 -3.26 -3.90
C HIS A 27 -0.74 -4.71 -4.20
N GLY A 28 -1.33 -5.28 -5.25
CA GLY A 28 -0.91 -6.57 -5.81
C GLY A 28 0.40 -6.48 -6.61
N VAL A 29 0.94 -7.61 -7.03
CA VAL A 29 2.24 -7.65 -7.74
C VAL A 29 2.19 -6.88 -9.06
N GLY A 30 3.26 -6.14 -9.37
CA GLY A 30 3.36 -5.36 -10.61
C GLY A 30 2.56 -4.05 -10.61
N SER A 31 1.90 -3.72 -9.49
CA SER A 31 1.16 -2.46 -9.29
C SER A 31 1.97 -1.49 -8.41
N ASN A 32 1.33 -0.42 -7.92
CA ASN A 32 1.94 0.58 -7.04
C ASN A 32 0.92 1.20 -6.06
N GLU A 33 1.43 1.94 -5.08
CA GLU A 33 0.66 2.60 -4.02
C GLU A 33 -0.35 3.63 -4.56
N ARG A 34 -0.09 4.25 -5.72
CA ARG A 34 -1.01 5.25 -6.30
C ARG A 34 -2.27 4.59 -6.87
N ASN A 35 -2.19 3.33 -7.28
CA ASN A 35 -3.36 2.59 -7.76
C ASN A 35 -4.39 2.31 -6.65
N MET A 36 -3.98 2.35 -5.38
CA MET A 36 -4.88 2.13 -4.26
C MET A 36 -5.62 3.40 -3.82
N LEU A 37 -5.24 4.58 -4.33
CA LEU A 37 -5.82 5.85 -3.86
C LEU A 37 -7.35 5.93 -4.02
N PRO A 38 -7.95 5.45 -5.13
CA PRO A 38 -9.42 5.45 -5.26
C PRO A 38 -10.14 4.66 -4.17
N LEU A 39 -9.55 3.57 -3.66
CA LEU A 39 -10.12 2.80 -2.54
C LEU A 39 -10.08 3.59 -1.24
N GLY A 40 -8.99 4.32 -1.01
CA GLY A 40 -8.86 5.17 0.17
C GLY A 40 -9.85 6.33 0.20
N ASN A 41 -10.19 6.90 -0.96
CA ASN A 41 -11.19 7.97 -1.05
C ASN A 41 -12.60 7.53 -0.64
N GLY A 42 -12.90 6.23 -0.70
CA GLY A 42 -14.18 5.66 -0.26
C GLY A 42 -14.18 5.19 1.19
N ALA A 43 -13.06 5.31 1.92
CA ALA A 43 -12.96 4.85 3.29
C ALA A 43 -13.70 5.78 4.28
N ASP A 44 -14.04 5.24 5.45
CA ASP A 44 -14.59 6.03 6.55
C ASP A 44 -13.64 7.19 6.90
N PRO A 45 -14.11 8.45 6.90
CA PRO A 45 -13.26 9.63 7.12
C PRO A 45 -12.61 9.68 8.51
N ARG A 46 -13.05 8.84 9.46
CA ARG A 46 -12.41 8.68 10.78
C ARG A 46 -11.11 7.87 10.71
N LEU A 47 -10.85 7.18 9.60
CA LEU A 47 -9.64 6.39 9.41
C LEU A 47 -8.52 7.24 8.82
N GLY A 48 -7.32 7.11 9.40
CA GLY A 48 -6.11 7.46 8.67
C GLY A 48 -5.90 6.46 7.54
N VAL A 49 -5.63 6.91 6.32
CA VAL A 49 -5.44 6.02 5.17
C VAL A 49 -4.00 6.14 4.66
N ILE A 50 -3.31 5.01 4.64
CA ILE A 50 -1.93 4.88 4.16
C ILE A 50 -1.92 3.86 3.02
N SER A 51 -1.45 4.28 1.84
CA SER A 51 -1.15 3.37 0.73
C SER A 51 0.36 3.15 0.65
N VAL A 52 0.79 1.89 0.62
CA VAL A 52 2.21 1.54 0.77
C VAL A 52 2.73 0.90 -0.50
N ARG A 53 3.97 1.27 -0.88
CA ARG A 53 4.71 0.68 -2.00
C ARG A 53 5.51 -0.53 -1.51
N GLY A 54 5.42 -1.64 -2.24
CA GLY A 54 6.30 -2.79 -2.02
C GLY A 54 7.78 -2.43 -2.25
N PRO A 55 8.72 -2.99 -1.46
CA PRO A 55 10.13 -2.61 -1.52
C PRO A 55 10.86 -3.09 -2.78
N LEU A 56 10.30 -4.04 -3.54
CA LEU A 56 10.92 -4.58 -4.74
C LEU A 56 10.45 -3.83 -5.99
N THR A 57 11.38 -3.26 -6.75
CA THR A 57 11.09 -2.73 -8.09
C THR A 57 11.08 -3.86 -9.11
N LEU A 58 9.92 -4.11 -9.71
CA LEU A 58 9.73 -5.14 -10.76
C LEU A 58 9.79 -4.53 -12.17
N GLY A 59 9.61 -3.22 -12.29
CA GLY A 59 9.66 -2.47 -13.54
C GLY A 59 9.23 -1.01 -13.35
N THR A 60 9.03 -0.28 -14.45
CA THR A 60 8.54 1.11 -14.40
C THR A 60 7.16 1.17 -13.73
N ASN A 61 7.05 1.85 -12.59
CA ASN A 61 5.83 1.96 -11.79
C ASN A 61 5.20 0.61 -11.37
N ALA A 62 6.02 -0.44 -11.29
CA ALA A 62 5.62 -1.79 -10.95
C ALA A 62 6.46 -2.30 -9.77
N TYR A 63 5.79 -2.65 -8.66
CA TYR A 63 6.45 -3.04 -7.41
C TYR A 63 5.91 -4.36 -6.86
N GLY A 64 6.65 -4.96 -5.93
CA GLY A 64 6.30 -6.22 -5.25
C GLY A 64 6.75 -6.28 -3.80
N TRP A 65 6.13 -7.17 -3.04
CA TRP A 65 6.44 -7.42 -1.62
C TRP A 65 7.50 -8.50 -1.42
N PHE A 66 7.51 -9.47 -2.34
CA PHE A 66 8.42 -10.61 -2.43
C PHE A 66 8.64 -10.91 -3.91
N GLN A 67 9.70 -11.66 -4.22
CA GLN A 67 9.92 -12.16 -5.58
C GLN A 67 8.81 -13.15 -5.89
N VAL A 68 8.19 -13.03 -7.07
CA VAL A 68 7.19 -13.98 -7.53
C VAL A 68 7.58 -14.49 -8.90
N SER A 69 7.52 -15.79 -9.07
CA SER A 69 7.68 -16.47 -10.34
C SER A 69 6.32 -16.99 -10.81
N PHE A 70 6.05 -16.83 -12.10
CA PHE A 70 4.80 -17.28 -12.71
C PHE A 70 5.09 -18.48 -13.62
N ALA A 71 4.51 -19.64 -13.28
CA ALA A 71 4.53 -20.84 -14.11
C ALA A 71 3.11 -21.24 -14.53
N ALA A 72 3.00 -22.23 -15.42
CA ALA A 72 1.70 -22.76 -15.85
C ALA A 72 0.84 -23.30 -14.68
N SER A 73 1.49 -23.72 -13.59
CA SER A 73 0.83 -24.15 -12.34
C SER A 73 0.36 -23.00 -11.44
N GLY A 74 0.72 -21.75 -11.76
CA GLY A 74 0.39 -20.55 -10.99
C GLY A 74 1.60 -19.82 -10.40
N PRO A 75 1.34 -18.77 -9.60
CA PRO A 75 2.38 -18.01 -8.91
C PRO A 75 3.00 -18.83 -7.78
N HIS A 76 4.32 -18.69 -7.63
CA HIS A 76 5.12 -19.27 -6.55
C HIS A 76 6.21 -18.27 -6.14
N ASP A 77 6.63 -18.33 -4.89
CA ASP A 77 7.66 -17.50 -4.26
C ASP A 77 9.09 -18.06 -4.45
#